data_AF-W3WN46-F1
#
_entry.id   AF-W3WN46-F1
#
_cell.length_a   1.000
_cell.length_b   1.000
_cell.length_c   1.000
_cell.angle_alpha   90.00
_cell.angle_beta   90.00
_cell.angle_gamma   90.00
#
_symmetry.space_group_name_H-M   'P 1'
#
loop_
_entity.id
_entity.type
_entity.pdbx_description
1 polymer ?
#
loop_
_entity_poly.entity_id
_entity_poly.type
_entity_poly.pdbx_seq_one_letter_code
_entity_poly.pdbx_strand_id
1 'polypeptide(L)'
;MDEHLPTDDKAWDMDDSSRAYQRPVSSPLSEAQSPFARLCQSALLAGRALQHHADLERRKISGARYDFTDVGRLLEDAHVLCKAMGHDFTSDPASYFHLVAARCLNFNAVLRMLGMYATGESLRGVGSEWNEEEMALQMTAMDGVKKTAALVRDFAADLFAFISLDEDVVKTPPIVLDAFYLASKAHHDAWKETGDPVAESSLETTRKCLVRLSGRWRLGKELLDMLETHEMNYIVGANFHDDKLGGIPLVYPVMS
;
A
#
# COMPACT_ATOMS: atom_id res chain seq x y z
N MET A 1 -28.09 -12.98 4.41
CA MET A 1 -28.28 -11.81 5.28
C MET A 1 -27.67 -10.65 4.54
N ASP A 2 -28.36 -9.53 4.43
CA ASP A 2 -27.76 -8.31 3.93
C ASP A 2 -26.78 -7.79 4.98
N GLU A 3 -25.49 -7.84 4.67
CA GLU A 3 -24.46 -7.21 5.51
C GLU A 3 -24.55 -5.69 5.33
N HIS A 4 -24.54 -4.96 6.45
CA HIS A 4 -24.68 -3.52 6.47
C HIS A 4 -23.38 -2.86 6.96
N LEU A 5 -23.03 -1.74 6.34
CA LEU A 5 -22.04 -0.82 6.84
C LEU A 5 -22.52 -0.20 8.15
N PRO A 6 -21.58 0.13 9.05
CA PRO A 6 -21.93 0.80 10.28
C PRO A 6 -22.53 2.19 10.03
N THR A 7 -23.32 2.62 11.01
CA THR A 7 -24.08 3.86 11.01
C THR A 7 -23.19 5.12 11.04
N ASP A 8 -23.70 6.28 10.59
CA ASP A 8 -23.08 7.61 10.71
C ASP A 8 -22.48 7.86 12.10
N ASP A 9 -21.14 7.95 12.15
CA ASP A 9 -20.34 8.14 13.37
C ASP A 9 -20.84 9.33 14.20
N LYS A 10 -21.21 10.45 13.55
CA LYS A 10 -21.69 11.65 14.25
C LYS A 10 -23.09 11.44 14.84
N ALA A 11 -23.94 10.69 14.15
CA ALA A 11 -25.26 10.35 14.68
C ALA A 11 -25.15 9.44 15.89
N TRP A 12 -24.21 8.48 15.83
CA TRP A 12 -23.92 7.60 16.95
C TRP A 12 -23.37 8.37 18.16
N ASP A 13 -22.38 9.24 17.97
CA ASP A 13 -21.78 10.04 19.04
C ASP A 13 -22.77 11.01 19.70
N MET A 14 -23.80 11.44 18.97
CA MET A 14 -24.86 12.32 19.47
C MET A 14 -26.10 11.56 19.99
N ASP A 15 -26.07 10.22 20.02
CA ASP A 15 -27.22 9.36 20.36
C ASP A 15 -28.48 9.66 19.51
N ASP A 16 -28.28 10.14 18.28
CA ASP A 16 -29.35 10.49 17.35
C ASP A 16 -29.73 9.30 16.48
N SER A 17 -30.56 8.42 17.04
CA SER A 17 -31.12 7.26 16.34
C SER A 17 -31.93 7.60 15.08
N SER A 18 -32.37 8.85 14.90
CA SER A 18 -33.13 9.26 13.70
C SER A 18 -32.24 9.43 12.46
N ARG A 19 -30.94 9.67 12.66
CA ARG A 19 -29.91 9.78 11.62
C ARG A 19 -29.07 8.53 11.46
N ALA A 20 -29.44 7.47 12.18
CA ALA A 20 -28.70 6.23 12.26
C ALA A 20 -28.90 5.30 11.03
N TYR A 21 -28.91 5.84 9.81
CA TYR A 21 -29.24 5.05 8.62
C TYR A 21 -28.08 4.12 8.24
N GLN A 22 -28.34 2.81 8.26
CA GLN A 22 -27.39 1.80 7.82
C GLN A 22 -27.45 1.67 6.29
N ARG A 23 -26.29 1.58 5.65
CA ARG A 23 -26.19 1.31 4.21
C ARG A 23 -25.74 -0.12 3.98
N PRO A 24 -26.24 -0.83 2.95
CA PRO A 24 -25.75 -2.17 2.66
C PRO A 24 -24.27 -2.13 2.24
N VAL A 25 -23.51 -3.18 2.52
CA VAL A 25 -22.11 -3.33 2.07
C VAL A 25 -22.01 -3.27 0.54
N SER A 26 -23.09 -3.61 -0.17
CA SER A 26 -23.20 -3.48 -1.63
C SER A 26 -23.36 -2.05 -2.14
N SER A 27 -23.39 -1.04 -1.26
CA SER A 27 -23.48 0.36 -1.67
C SER A 27 -22.25 0.75 -2.52
N PRO A 28 -22.41 1.57 -3.56
CA PRO A 28 -21.28 1.98 -4.40
C PRO A 28 -20.16 2.61 -3.58
N LEU A 29 -18.92 2.16 -3.81
CA LEU A 29 -17.73 2.69 -3.13
C LEU A 29 -17.51 4.19 -3.38
N SER A 30 -18.07 4.73 -4.46
CA SER A 30 -18.00 6.15 -4.84
C SER A 30 -18.88 7.06 -4.00
N GLU A 31 -19.89 6.53 -3.30
CA GLU A 31 -20.76 7.36 -2.45
C GLU A 31 -20.01 7.87 -1.23
N ALA A 32 -20.40 9.06 -0.74
CA ALA A 32 -19.91 9.57 0.54
C ALA A 32 -20.38 8.67 1.69
N GLN A 33 -19.45 8.36 2.60
CA GLN A 33 -19.66 7.48 3.76
C GLN A 33 -18.99 8.09 5.00
N SER A 34 -19.40 7.63 6.20
CA SER A 34 -18.72 8.02 7.44
C SER A 34 -17.28 7.45 7.50
N PRO A 35 -16.38 8.05 8.29
CA PRO A 35 -15.02 7.54 8.47
C PRO A 35 -14.97 6.06 8.89
N PHE A 36 -15.83 5.63 9.82
CA PHE A 36 -15.87 4.23 10.24
C PHE A 36 -16.37 3.30 9.11
N ALA A 37 -17.38 3.73 8.34
CA ALA A 37 -17.82 2.97 7.17
C ALA A 37 -16.71 2.85 6.11
N ARG A 38 -15.89 3.90 5.91
CA ARG A 38 -14.69 3.84 5.05
C ARG A 38 -13.67 2.85 5.57
N LEU A 39 -13.43 2.82 6.88
CA LEU A 39 -12.53 1.85 7.49
C LEU A 39 -13.01 0.42 7.23
N CYS A 40 -14.30 0.14 7.38
CA CYS A 40 -14.89 -1.16 7.05
C CYS A 40 -14.72 -1.51 5.56
N GLN A 41 -14.97 -0.58 4.64
CA GLN A 41 -14.76 -0.80 3.20
C GLN A 41 -13.30 -1.13 2.89
N SER A 42 -12.35 -0.37 3.45
CA SER A 42 -10.91 -0.66 3.30
C SER A 42 -10.51 -2.01 3.91
N ALA A 43 -11.11 -2.39 5.04
CA ALA A 43 -10.84 -3.67 5.69
C ALA A 43 -11.37 -4.86 4.89
N LEU A 44 -12.59 -4.74 4.32
CA LEU A 44 -13.15 -5.76 3.44
C LEU A 44 -12.29 -5.96 2.18
N LEU A 45 -11.83 -4.86 1.58
CA LEU A 45 -10.93 -4.91 0.44
C LEU A 45 -9.58 -5.55 0.81
N ALA A 46 -9.00 -5.18 1.95
CA ALA A 46 -7.77 -5.80 2.44
C ALA A 46 -7.95 -7.31 2.72
N GLY A 47 -9.10 -7.71 3.28
CA GLY A 47 -9.45 -9.12 3.47
C GLY A 47 -9.52 -9.89 2.15
N ARG A 48 -10.16 -9.30 1.12
CA ARG A 48 -10.19 -9.88 -0.24
C ARG A 48 -8.78 -9.99 -0.85
N ALA A 49 -7.93 -8.98 -0.67
CA ALA A 49 -6.54 -9.01 -1.12
C ALA A 49 -5.71 -10.13 -0.43
N LEU A 50 -5.91 -10.34 0.87
CA LEU A 50 -5.27 -11.43 1.61
C LEU A 50 -5.76 -12.81 1.17
N GLN A 51 -7.07 -12.96 0.97
CA GLN A 51 -7.66 -14.20 0.46
C GLN A 51 -7.10 -14.52 -0.93
N HIS A 52 -7.03 -13.52 -1.79
CA HIS A 52 -6.43 -13.61 -3.13
C HIS A 52 -4.96 -14.05 -3.07
N HIS A 53 -4.16 -13.48 -2.17
CA HIS A 53 -2.78 -13.91 -1.95
C HIS A 53 -2.71 -15.38 -1.52
N ALA A 54 -3.53 -15.80 -0.55
CA ALA A 54 -3.56 -17.18 -0.09
C ALA A 54 -3.97 -18.17 -1.20
N ASP A 55 -4.90 -17.78 -2.07
CA ASP A 55 -5.31 -18.59 -3.22
C ASP A 55 -4.22 -18.64 -4.30
N LEU A 56 -3.50 -17.53 -4.52
CA LEU A 56 -2.35 -17.47 -5.41
C LEU A 56 -1.24 -18.44 -4.96
N GLU A 57 -0.84 -18.39 -3.69
CA GLU A 57 0.17 -19.32 -3.13
C GLU A 57 -0.25 -20.79 -3.25
N ARG A 58 -1.53 -21.09 -2.96
CA ARG A 58 -2.05 -22.46 -3.10
C ARG A 58 -2.00 -22.93 -4.55
N ARG A 59 -2.26 -22.04 -5.50
CA ARG A 59 -2.22 -22.36 -6.94
C ARG A 59 -0.80 -22.57 -7.44
N LYS A 60 0.19 -21.78 -6.99
CA LYS A 60 1.61 -22.00 -7.30
C LYS A 60 2.05 -23.43 -7.00
N ILE A 61 1.64 -23.96 -5.85
CA ILE A 61 1.93 -25.35 -5.44
C ILE A 61 1.26 -26.36 -6.38
N SER A 62 0.02 -26.09 -6.79
CA SER A 62 -0.77 -26.99 -7.65
C SER A 62 -0.44 -26.92 -9.15
N GLY A 63 0.24 -25.86 -9.60
CA GLY A 63 0.47 -25.58 -11.03
C GLY A 63 -0.77 -25.13 -11.82
N ALA A 64 -1.88 -24.80 -11.13
CA ALA A 64 -3.10 -24.34 -11.77
C ALA A 64 -2.93 -22.93 -12.38
N ARG A 65 -3.51 -22.71 -13.57
CA ARG A 65 -3.49 -21.40 -14.24
C ARG A 65 -4.25 -20.35 -13.43
N TYR A 66 -3.78 -19.11 -13.53
CA TYR A 66 -4.36 -17.96 -12.85
C TYR A 66 -5.35 -17.22 -13.77
N ASP A 67 -6.45 -16.72 -13.21
CA ASP A 67 -7.35 -15.80 -13.88
C ASP A 67 -7.09 -14.39 -13.34
N PHE A 68 -6.49 -13.55 -14.16
CA PHE A 68 -6.06 -12.21 -13.76
C PHE A 68 -7.23 -11.21 -13.65
N THR A 69 -8.44 -11.60 -14.06
CA THR A 69 -9.64 -10.74 -14.01
C THR A 69 -9.93 -10.24 -12.59
N ASP A 70 -9.73 -11.10 -11.58
CA ASP A 70 -10.01 -10.74 -10.19
C ASP A 70 -9.03 -9.70 -9.64
N VAL A 71 -7.78 -9.68 -10.11
CA VAL A 71 -6.80 -8.64 -9.77
C VAL A 71 -7.28 -7.28 -10.28
N GLY A 72 -7.72 -7.22 -11.53
CA GLY A 72 -8.21 -6.00 -12.17
C GLY A 72 -9.40 -5.42 -11.39
N ARG A 73 -10.37 -6.27 -11.00
CA ARG A 73 -11.52 -5.84 -10.19
C ARG A 73 -11.11 -5.31 -8.82
N LEU A 74 -10.20 -6.00 -8.12
CA LEU A 74 -9.74 -5.56 -6.81
C LEU A 74 -8.99 -4.23 -6.86
N LEU A 75 -8.16 -4.03 -7.88
CA LEU A 75 -7.45 -2.76 -8.09
C LEU A 75 -8.40 -1.62 -8.46
N GLU A 76 -9.41 -1.90 -9.28
CA GLU A 76 -10.45 -0.92 -9.62
C GLU A 76 -11.25 -0.51 -8.38
N ASP A 77 -11.74 -1.48 -7.59
CA ASP A 77 -12.42 -1.22 -6.31
C ASP A 77 -11.54 -0.36 -5.38
N ALA A 78 -10.25 -0.68 -5.31
CA ALA A 78 -9.29 0.07 -4.51
C ALA A 78 -9.12 1.51 -4.99
N HIS A 79 -9.04 1.71 -6.31
CA HIS A 79 -8.91 3.02 -6.93
C HIS A 79 -10.15 3.89 -6.69
N VAL A 80 -11.34 3.32 -6.90
CA VAL A 80 -12.62 3.99 -6.62
C VAL A 80 -12.70 4.42 -5.16
N LEU A 81 -12.39 3.53 -4.23
CA LEU A 81 -12.38 3.83 -2.79
C LEU A 81 -11.34 4.90 -2.43
N CYS A 82 -10.14 4.83 -3.02
CA CYS A 82 -9.08 5.82 -2.85
C CYS A 82 -9.54 7.22 -3.32
N LYS A 83 -10.18 7.30 -4.48
CA LYS A 83 -10.73 8.57 -4.98
C LYS A 83 -11.83 9.11 -4.08
N ALA A 84 -12.74 8.25 -3.64
CA ALA A 84 -13.84 8.63 -2.76
C ALA A 84 -13.35 9.19 -1.41
N MET A 85 -12.37 8.53 -0.77
CA MET A 85 -11.74 9.04 0.45
C MET A 85 -11.02 10.38 0.22
N GLY A 86 -10.45 10.62 -0.96
CA GLY A 86 -9.85 11.93 -1.30
C GLY A 86 -10.90 13.04 -1.28
N HIS A 87 -12.10 12.77 -1.78
CA HIS A 87 -13.22 13.70 -1.65
C HIS A 87 -13.65 13.87 -0.19
N ASP A 88 -13.71 12.79 0.60
CA ASP A 88 -14.10 12.86 2.00
C ASP A 88 -13.15 13.76 2.82
N PHE A 89 -11.82 13.59 2.64
CA PHE A 89 -10.80 14.42 3.28
C PHE A 89 -10.95 15.92 2.96
N THR A 90 -11.32 16.26 1.73
CA THR A 90 -11.51 17.66 1.32
C THR A 90 -12.84 18.25 1.80
N SER A 91 -13.86 17.41 1.95
CA SER A 91 -15.20 17.83 2.37
C SER A 91 -15.33 18.08 3.89
N ASP A 92 -14.59 17.34 4.72
CA ASP A 92 -14.60 17.50 6.18
C ASP A 92 -13.17 17.36 6.75
N PRO A 93 -12.35 18.43 6.69
CA PRO A 93 -10.98 18.42 7.21
C PRO A 93 -10.90 18.11 8.71
N ALA A 94 -11.97 18.37 9.49
CA ALA A 94 -12.01 18.06 10.91
C ALA A 94 -12.02 16.54 11.18
N SER A 95 -12.45 15.74 10.20
CA SER A 95 -12.46 14.28 10.26
C SER A 95 -11.16 13.63 9.75
N TYR A 96 -10.11 14.43 9.49
CA TYR A 96 -8.85 13.95 8.92
C TYR A 96 -8.31 12.69 9.63
N PHE A 97 -8.09 12.77 10.95
CA PHE A 97 -7.53 11.65 11.72
C PHE A 97 -8.43 10.41 11.75
N HIS A 98 -9.75 10.57 11.61
CA HIS A 98 -10.68 9.44 11.54
C HIS A 98 -10.59 8.69 10.20
N LEU A 99 -10.18 9.36 9.12
CA LEU A 99 -10.01 8.77 7.78
C LEU A 99 -8.62 8.16 7.55
N VAL A 100 -7.61 8.55 8.34
CA VAL A 100 -6.22 8.08 8.20
C VAL A 100 -6.13 6.55 8.19
N ALA A 101 -6.83 5.86 9.10
CA ALA A 101 -6.81 4.40 9.17
C ALA A 101 -7.32 3.75 7.88
N ALA A 102 -8.47 4.22 7.38
CA ALA A 102 -9.10 3.70 6.17
C ALA A 102 -8.18 3.90 4.95
N ARG A 103 -7.56 5.08 4.84
CA ARG A 103 -6.63 5.44 3.77
C ARG A 103 -5.41 4.53 3.75
N CYS A 104 -4.74 4.37 4.89
CA CYS A 104 -3.54 3.53 5.00
C CYS A 104 -3.85 2.04 4.78
N LEU A 105 -5.00 1.56 5.25
CA LEU A 105 -5.39 0.17 5.03
C LEU A 105 -5.65 -0.13 3.54
N ASN A 106 -6.27 0.81 2.82
CA ASN A 106 -6.43 0.71 1.36
C ASN A 106 -5.06 0.72 0.66
N PHE A 107 -4.14 1.63 1.04
CA PHE A 107 -2.78 1.65 0.49
C PHE A 107 -2.04 0.33 0.73
N ASN A 108 -2.14 -0.25 1.93
CA ASN A 108 -1.54 -1.55 2.24
C ASN A 108 -2.06 -2.65 1.34
N ALA A 109 -3.38 -2.72 1.14
CA ALA A 109 -4.00 -3.70 0.26
C ALA A 109 -3.47 -3.56 -1.16
N VAL A 110 -3.43 -2.33 -1.70
CA VAL A 110 -2.96 -2.06 -3.08
C VAL A 110 -1.47 -2.38 -3.24
N LEU A 111 -0.61 -1.86 -2.36
CA LEU A 111 0.84 -2.08 -2.45
C LEU A 111 1.20 -3.56 -2.33
N ARG A 112 0.53 -4.31 -1.43
CA ARG A 112 0.75 -5.75 -1.29
C ARG A 112 0.26 -6.50 -2.53
N MET A 113 -0.92 -6.16 -3.06
CA MET A 113 -1.43 -6.76 -4.30
C MET A 113 -0.49 -6.56 -5.48
N LEU A 114 -0.10 -5.31 -5.73
CA LEU A 114 0.81 -4.99 -6.83
C LEU A 114 2.20 -5.59 -6.61
N GLY A 115 2.70 -5.57 -5.37
CA GLY A 115 3.99 -6.15 -5.00
C GLY A 115 4.10 -7.64 -5.30
N MET A 116 3.01 -8.41 -5.16
CA MET A 116 3.00 -9.83 -5.53
C MET A 116 3.33 -10.06 -7.01
N TYR A 117 2.86 -9.17 -7.88
CA TYR A 117 2.99 -9.29 -9.33
C TYR A 117 4.22 -8.58 -9.88
N ALA A 118 4.70 -7.53 -9.19
CA ALA A 118 5.84 -6.73 -9.63
C ALA A 118 7.16 -7.53 -9.68
N THR A 119 7.40 -8.44 -8.73
CA THR A 119 8.63 -9.25 -8.69
C THR A 119 8.62 -10.39 -9.71
N GLY A 120 7.46 -10.74 -10.27
CA GLY A 120 7.32 -11.86 -11.20
C GLY A 120 7.44 -13.25 -10.57
N GLU A 121 7.94 -13.37 -9.34
CA GLU A 121 8.03 -14.64 -8.60
C GLU A 121 6.67 -15.30 -8.45
N SER A 122 5.61 -14.50 -8.32
CA SER A 122 4.27 -15.05 -8.16
C SER A 122 3.59 -15.51 -9.44
N LEU A 123 4.13 -15.11 -10.58
CA LEU A 123 3.63 -15.47 -11.91
C LEU A 123 4.30 -16.74 -12.44
N ARG A 124 5.44 -17.15 -11.85
CA ARG A 124 6.18 -18.32 -12.31
C ARG A 124 5.64 -19.61 -11.70
N GLY A 125 5.10 -20.48 -12.54
CA GLY A 125 5.16 -21.92 -12.29
C GLY A 125 6.61 -22.40 -12.43
N VAL A 126 7.05 -23.35 -11.60
CA VAL A 126 8.41 -23.91 -11.69
C VAL A 126 8.66 -24.42 -13.12
N GLY A 127 9.56 -23.77 -13.87
CA GLY A 127 9.97 -24.18 -15.21
C GLY A 127 9.08 -23.70 -16.38
N SER A 128 8.14 -22.76 -16.18
CA SER A 128 7.34 -22.19 -17.27
C SER A 128 8.00 -20.97 -17.92
N GLU A 129 7.88 -20.85 -19.24
CA GLU A 129 8.16 -19.62 -19.97
C GLU A 129 7.09 -18.57 -19.68
N TRP A 130 7.46 -17.28 -19.74
CA TRP A 130 6.54 -16.16 -19.60
C TRP A 130 5.58 -16.11 -20.77
N ASN A 131 4.29 -15.95 -20.47
CA ASN A 131 3.34 -15.53 -21.50
C ASN A 131 3.20 -14.00 -21.56
N GLU A 132 2.64 -13.50 -22.67
CA GLU A 132 2.48 -12.07 -22.92
C GLU A 132 1.59 -11.39 -21.86
N GLU A 133 0.57 -12.08 -21.37
CA GLU A 133 -0.36 -11.58 -20.35
C GLU A 133 0.31 -11.43 -18.98
N GLU A 134 1.16 -12.39 -18.57
CA GLU A 134 1.95 -12.34 -17.35
C GLU A 134 2.96 -11.18 -17.38
N MET A 135 3.63 -10.98 -18.51
CA MET A 135 4.58 -9.88 -18.67
C MET A 135 3.87 -8.52 -18.66
N ALA A 136 2.72 -8.41 -19.35
CA ALA A 136 1.89 -7.21 -19.31
C ALA A 136 1.39 -6.89 -17.90
N LEU A 137 0.97 -7.91 -17.13
CA LEU A 137 0.54 -7.74 -15.75
C LEU A 137 1.71 -7.33 -14.84
N GLN A 138 2.89 -7.93 -15.00
CA GLN A 138 4.08 -7.53 -14.23
C GLN A 138 4.42 -6.06 -14.47
N MET A 139 4.48 -5.62 -15.73
CA MET A 139 4.75 -4.22 -16.07
C MET A 139 3.70 -3.27 -15.47
N THR A 140 2.42 -3.64 -15.58
CA THR A 140 1.31 -2.89 -14.99
C THR A 140 1.43 -2.82 -13.47
N ALA A 141 1.84 -3.92 -12.83
CA ALA A 141 2.02 -3.99 -11.40
C ALA A 141 3.20 -3.13 -10.92
N MET A 142 4.34 -3.17 -11.62
CA MET A 142 5.51 -2.34 -11.32
C MET A 142 5.18 -0.84 -11.40
N ASP A 143 4.49 -0.42 -12.47
CA ASP A 143 4.02 0.96 -12.61
C ASP A 143 3.01 1.34 -11.52
N GLY A 144 2.09 0.44 -11.21
CA GLY A 144 1.15 0.60 -10.11
C GLY A 144 1.82 0.78 -8.75
N VAL A 145 2.87 0.00 -8.44
CA VAL A 145 3.64 0.14 -7.19
C VAL A 145 4.24 1.54 -7.11
N LYS A 146 4.90 2.00 -8.18
CA LYS A 146 5.51 3.35 -8.24
C LYS A 146 4.49 4.45 -8.01
N LYS A 147 3.35 4.39 -8.72
CA LYS A 147 2.25 5.36 -8.58
C LYS A 147 1.65 5.36 -7.18
N THR A 148 1.40 4.18 -6.62
CA THR A 148 0.80 4.05 -5.28
C THR A 148 1.78 4.51 -4.20
N ALA A 149 3.06 4.15 -4.29
CA ALA A 149 4.09 4.60 -3.36
C ALA A 149 4.27 6.13 -3.39
N ALA A 150 4.11 6.76 -4.56
CA ALA A 150 4.09 8.22 -4.69
C ALA A 150 2.86 8.83 -3.97
N LEU A 151 1.66 8.26 -4.12
CA LEU A 151 0.47 8.71 -3.37
C LEU A 151 0.66 8.56 -1.86
N VAL A 152 1.30 7.48 -1.41
CA VAL A 152 1.62 7.28 0.01
C VAL A 152 2.64 8.30 0.50
N ARG A 153 3.65 8.65 -0.30
CA ARG A 153 4.61 9.71 0.03
C ARG A 153 3.90 11.05 0.21
N ASP A 154 3.03 11.43 -0.72
CA ASP A 154 2.32 12.71 -0.64
C ASP A 154 1.45 12.74 0.63
N PHE A 155 0.73 11.66 0.90
CA PHE A 155 -0.02 11.51 2.16
C PHE A 155 0.88 11.52 3.42
N ALA A 156 2.09 10.95 3.34
CA ALA A 156 3.04 10.97 4.45
C ALA A 156 3.55 12.40 4.73
N ALA A 157 3.78 13.20 3.69
CA ALA A 157 4.15 14.60 3.82
C ALA A 157 3.02 15.42 4.47
N ASP A 158 1.79 15.23 4.02
CA ASP A 158 0.61 15.87 4.60
C ASP A 158 0.45 15.49 6.08
N LEU A 159 0.46 14.19 6.39
CA LEU A 159 0.35 13.71 7.77
C LEU A 159 1.48 14.26 8.65
N PHE A 160 2.71 14.31 8.15
CA PHE A 160 3.86 14.86 8.88
C PHE A 160 3.62 16.33 9.27
N ALA A 161 3.04 17.13 8.38
CA ALA A 161 2.67 18.51 8.67
C ALA A 161 1.59 18.61 9.77
N PHE A 162 0.61 17.69 9.76
CA PHE A 162 -0.44 17.63 10.79
C PHE A 162 0.06 17.15 12.16
N ILE A 163 1.05 16.26 12.23
CA ILE A 163 1.55 15.70 13.50
C ILE A 163 2.77 16.45 14.07
N SER A 164 2.85 17.75 13.79
CA SER A 164 3.93 18.61 14.28
C SER A 164 3.96 18.71 15.81
N LEU A 165 2.80 18.61 16.47
CA LEU A 165 2.67 18.56 17.93
C LEU A 165 2.53 17.11 18.44
N ASP A 166 3.04 16.84 19.64
CA ASP A 166 2.96 15.48 20.24
C ASP A 166 1.51 15.03 20.52
N GLU A 167 0.61 15.97 20.78
CA GLU A 167 -0.83 15.70 20.96
C GLU A 167 -1.54 15.23 19.68
N ASP A 168 -0.96 15.47 18.52
CA ASP A 168 -1.53 15.04 17.24
C ASP A 168 -0.99 13.66 16.84
N VAL A 169 0.26 13.34 17.20
CA VAL A 169 0.81 11.98 17.05
C VAL A 169 -0.08 10.96 17.75
N VAL A 170 -0.72 11.34 18.87
CA VAL A 170 -1.59 10.42 19.60
C VAL A 170 -2.89 10.07 18.89
N LYS A 171 -3.27 10.85 17.89
CA LYS A 171 -4.46 10.61 17.06
C LYS A 171 -4.17 9.66 15.89
N THR A 172 -2.89 9.38 15.61
CA THR A 172 -2.48 8.55 14.48
C THR A 172 -2.51 7.06 14.82
N PRO A 173 -3.26 6.23 14.07
CA PRO A 173 -3.34 4.78 14.30
C PRO A 173 -2.07 4.05 13.84
N PRO A 174 -1.72 2.89 14.43
CA PRO A 174 -0.49 2.17 14.11
C PRO A 174 -0.46 1.60 12.69
N ILE A 175 -1.63 1.40 12.05
CA ILE A 175 -1.73 0.86 10.68
C ILE A 175 -1.04 1.75 9.63
N VAL A 176 -0.85 3.03 9.94
CA VAL A 176 -0.11 3.98 9.09
C VAL A 176 1.32 3.54 8.84
N LEU A 177 1.93 2.89 9.83
CA LEU A 177 3.33 2.48 9.78
C LEU A 177 3.59 1.47 8.65
N ASP A 178 2.68 0.52 8.43
CA ASP A 178 2.83 -0.50 7.38
C ASP A 178 2.79 0.15 5.99
N ALA A 179 1.89 1.13 5.78
CA ALA A 179 1.77 1.82 4.49
C ALA A 179 3.04 2.60 4.16
N PHE A 180 3.58 3.30 5.16
CA PHE A 180 4.80 4.06 5.00
C PHE A 180 6.00 3.14 4.80
N TYR A 181 6.11 2.05 5.56
CA TYR A 181 7.18 1.07 5.36
C TYR A 181 7.15 0.46 3.96
N LEU A 182 5.98 0.01 3.48
CA LEU A 182 5.85 -0.57 2.14
C LEU A 182 6.20 0.45 1.04
N ALA A 183 5.78 1.70 1.18
CA ALA A 183 6.14 2.76 0.24
C ALA A 183 7.63 3.12 0.31
N SER A 184 8.22 3.20 1.51
CA SER A 184 9.65 3.40 1.70
C SER A 184 10.44 2.29 1.00
N LYS A 185 10.05 1.02 1.21
CA LYS A 185 10.69 -0.10 0.51
C LYS A 185 10.61 0.04 -1.01
N ALA A 186 9.43 0.37 -1.55
CA ALA A 186 9.26 0.57 -2.99
C ALA A 186 10.15 1.71 -3.55
N HIS A 187 10.25 2.83 -2.82
CA HIS A 187 11.12 3.95 -3.20
C HIS A 187 12.60 3.59 -3.09
N HIS A 188 12.98 2.84 -2.05
CA HIS A 188 14.33 2.32 -1.89
C HIS A 188 14.71 1.43 -3.07
N ASP A 189 13.87 0.46 -3.42
CA ASP A 189 14.13 -0.48 -4.51
C ASP A 189 14.27 0.27 -5.84
N ALA A 190 13.36 1.20 -6.13
CA ALA A 190 13.43 2.05 -7.32
C ALA A 190 14.71 2.91 -7.36
N TRP A 191 15.12 3.49 -6.24
CA TRP A 191 16.36 4.26 -6.15
C TRP A 191 17.59 3.38 -6.41
N LYS A 192 17.64 2.17 -5.85
CA LYS A 192 18.75 1.25 -6.06
C LYS A 192 18.83 0.71 -7.48
N GLU A 193 17.69 0.52 -8.15
CA GLU A 193 17.63 0.04 -9.52
C GLU A 193 18.01 1.12 -10.54
N THR A 194 17.62 2.37 -10.30
CA THR A 194 17.69 3.44 -11.32
C THR A 194 18.62 4.60 -10.98
N GLY A 195 19.01 4.74 -9.70
CA GLY A 195 19.71 5.92 -9.20
C GLY A 195 18.85 7.20 -9.19
N ASP A 196 17.52 7.08 -9.32
CA ASP A 196 16.63 8.24 -9.42
C ASP A 196 16.62 9.07 -8.11
N PRO A 197 17.05 10.35 -8.14
CA PRO A 197 17.03 11.21 -6.96
C PRO A 197 15.61 11.51 -6.46
N VAL A 198 14.58 11.39 -7.30
CA VAL A 198 13.18 11.54 -6.87
C VAL A 198 12.78 10.37 -5.98
N ALA A 199 13.20 9.15 -6.31
CA ALA A 199 12.97 7.97 -5.49
C ALA A 199 13.69 8.08 -4.14
N GLU A 200 14.95 8.55 -4.12
CA GLU A 200 15.71 8.82 -2.89
C GLU A 200 15.01 9.86 -1.99
N SER A 201 14.58 10.99 -2.58
CA SER A 201 13.83 12.03 -1.85
C SER A 201 12.49 11.53 -1.31
N SER A 202 11.81 10.66 -2.07
CA SER A 202 10.53 10.05 -1.68
C SER A 202 10.70 9.06 -0.53
N LEU A 203 11.78 8.26 -0.56
CA LEU A 203 12.20 7.40 0.55
C LEU A 203 12.41 8.24 1.81
N GLU A 204 13.20 9.32 1.74
CA GLU A 204 13.49 10.15 2.90
C GLU A 204 12.23 10.81 3.49
N THR A 205 11.28 11.22 2.63
CA THR A 205 10.00 11.80 3.06
C THR A 205 9.19 10.80 3.89
N THR A 206 9.02 9.57 3.39
CA THR A 206 8.29 8.52 4.10
C THR A 206 9.02 8.08 5.38
N ARG A 207 10.35 8.00 5.35
CA ARG A 207 11.21 7.67 6.50
C ARG A 207 11.09 8.68 7.63
N LYS A 208 11.10 10.00 7.33
CA LYS A 208 10.89 11.06 8.32
C LYS A 208 9.57 10.90 9.07
N CYS A 209 8.51 10.52 8.36
CA CYS A 209 7.21 10.30 8.96
C CYS A 209 7.21 9.05 9.87
N LEU A 210 7.85 7.95 9.45
CA LEU A 210 8.07 6.78 10.31
C LEU A 210 8.86 7.11 11.58
N VAL A 211 9.94 7.90 11.47
CA VAL A 211 10.73 8.36 12.62
C VAL A 211 9.85 9.14 13.59
N ARG A 212 9.04 10.08 13.09
CA ARG A 212 8.13 10.86 13.94
C ARG A 212 7.13 9.98 14.69
N LEU A 213 6.56 8.98 14.02
CA LEU A 213 5.58 8.06 14.61
C LEU A 213 6.22 7.03 15.55
N SER A 214 7.52 6.74 15.41
CA SER A 214 8.25 5.77 16.23
C SER A 214 8.32 6.15 17.71
N GLY A 215 8.21 7.44 18.04
CA GLY A 215 8.14 7.93 19.41
C GLY A 215 6.90 7.41 20.17
N ARG A 216 5.80 7.14 19.46
CA ARG A 216 4.57 6.57 20.04
C ARG A 216 4.48 5.06 19.83
N TRP A 217 4.82 4.61 18.64
CA TRP A 217 4.64 3.23 18.24
C TRP A 217 5.98 2.53 18.10
N ARG A 218 6.30 1.61 19.03
CA ARG A 218 7.55 0.84 19.00
C ARG A 218 7.81 0.16 17.65
N LEU A 219 6.74 -0.34 17.01
CA LEU A 219 6.80 -0.97 15.69
C LEU A 219 7.44 -0.05 14.63
N GLY A 220 7.29 1.27 14.75
CA GLY A 220 7.93 2.22 13.82
C GLY A 220 9.45 2.11 13.83
N LYS A 221 10.06 1.87 15.00
CA LYS A 221 11.49 1.64 15.11
C LYS A 221 11.90 0.30 14.47
N GLU A 222 11.16 -0.76 14.76
CA GLU A 222 11.41 -2.09 14.18
C GLU A 222 11.35 -2.06 12.65
N LEU A 223 10.40 -1.30 12.06
CA LEU A 223 10.29 -1.10 10.61
C LEU A 223 11.46 -0.30 10.02
N LEU A 224 11.96 0.72 10.73
CA LEU A 224 13.14 1.48 10.32
C LEU A 224 14.39 0.60 10.34
N ASP A 225 14.60 -0.18 11.39
CA ASP A 225 15.72 -1.11 11.50
C ASP A 225 15.72 -2.15 10.34
N MET A 226 14.52 -2.61 9.93
CA MET A 226 14.37 -3.48 8.76
C MET A 226 14.69 -2.77 7.44
N LEU A 227 14.35 -1.49 7.27
CA LEU A 227 14.74 -0.71 6.08
C LEU A 227 16.26 -0.54 6.01
N GLU A 228 16.91 -0.23 7.12
CA GLU A 228 18.38 -0.11 7.19
C GLU A 228 19.07 -1.45 6.89
N THR A 229 18.50 -2.56 7.37
CA THR A 229 19.01 -3.91 7.03
C THR A 229 18.85 -4.19 5.54
N HIS A 230 17.76 -3.75 4.93
CA HIS A 230 17.53 -3.88 3.49
C HIS A 230 18.55 -3.08 2.67
N GLU A 231 18.89 -1.86 3.11
CA GLU A 231 19.96 -1.04 2.54
C GLU A 231 21.31 -1.75 2.62
N MET A 232 21.65 -2.32 3.79
CA MET A 232 22.91 -3.04 4.01
C MET A 232 23.05 -4.28 3.14
N ASN A 233 21.99 -5.08 3.01
CA ASN A 233 22.00 -6.28 2.17
C ASN A 233 22.30 -5.95 0.70
N TYR A 234 21.84 -4.80 0.20
CA TYR A 234 22.12 -4.35 -1.16
C TYR A 234 23.59 -3.95 -1.34
N ILE A 235 24.18 -3.25 -0.36
CA ILE A 235 25.60 -2.85 -0.37
C ILE A 235 26.50 -4.09 -0.35
N VAL A 236 26.19 -5.06 0.51
CA VAL A 236 26.94 -6.32 0.62
C VAL A 236 26.82 -7.13 -0.67
N GLY A 237 25.62 -7.23 -1.25
CA GLY A 237 25.39 -7.89 -2.54
C GLY A 237 26.16 -7.24 -3.70
N ALA A 238 26.21 -5.91 -3.75
CA ALA A 238 26.99 -5.16 -4.74
C ALA A 238 28.51 -5.38 -4.57
N ASN A 239 29.02 -5.33 -3.34
CA ASN A 239 30.44 -5.54 -3.04
C ASN A 239 30.90 -6.97 -3.36
N PHE A 240 30.05 -7.99 -3.12
CA PHE A 240 30.35 -9.36 -3.52
C PHE A 240 30.32 -9.58 -5.04
N HIS A 241 29.63 -8.71 -5.79
CA HIS A 241 29.65 -8.74 -7.25
C HIS A 241 30.91 -8.09 -7.83
N ASP A 242 31.33 -6.95 -7.27
CA ASP A 242 32.58 -6.27 -7.66
C ASP A 242 33.83 -7.10 -7.34
N ASP A 243 33.85 -7.84 -6.23
CA ASP A 243 34.99 -8.69 -5.87
C ASP A 243 35.10 -9.99 -6.69
N LYS A 244 34.04 -10.39 -7.42
CA LYS A 244 34.02 -11.66 -8.16
C LYS A 244 34.13 -11.53 -9.68
N LEU A 245 34.04 -10.33 -10.24
CA LEU A 245 34.20 -10.13 -11.68
C LEU A 245 34.97 -8.83 -11.94
N GLY A 246 36.26 -8.97 -12.22
CA GLY A 246 36.99 -7.93 -12.94
C GLY A 246 36.27 -7.59 -14.24
N GLY A 247 35.58 -6.45 -14.25
CA GLY A 247 35.18 -5.67 -15.41
C GLY A 247 34.29 -6.36 -16.45
N ILE A 248 33.01 -6.60 -16.13
CA ILE A 248 31.93 -6.57 -17.14
C ILE A 248 30.68 -5.96 -16.50
N PRO A 249 30.20 -4.78 -16.96
CA PRO A 249 28.95 -4.23 -16.46
C PRO A 249 27.75 -5.05 -16.96
N LEU A 250 26.87 -5.44 -16.03
CA LEU A 250 25.54 -5.97 -16.36
C LEU A 250 24.70 -4.83 -16.96
N VAL A 251 24.64 -4.80 -18.28
CA VAL A 251 23.55 -4.13 -19.00
C VAL A 251 22.30 -4.96 -18.77
N TYR A 252 21.40 -4.50 -17.90
CA TYR A 252 20.02 -4.98 -17.93
C TYR A 252 19.46 -4.69 -19.33
N PRO A 253 18.83 -5.66 -20.02
CA PRO A 253 18.30 -5.41 -21.34
C PRO A 253 17.16 -4.40 -21.23
N VAL A 254 17.42 -3.17 -21.69
CA VAL A 254 16.38 -2.25 -22.12
C VAL A 254 15.75 -2.90 -23.35
N MET A 255 14.54 -3.43 -23.21
CA MET A 255 13.77 -3.92 -24.35
C MET A 255 13.18 -2.71 -25.09
N SER A 256 13.76 -2.46 -26.26
CA SER A 256 13.26 -1.58 -27.33
C SER A 256 11.96 -2.10 -27.93
#